data_AF-A0A094CDK4-F1
#
_entry.id   AF-A0A094CDK4-F1
#
_cell.length_a   1.000
_cell.length_b   1.000
_cell.length_c   1.000
_cell.angle_alpha   90.00
_cell.angle_beta   90.00
_cell.angle_gamma   90.00
#
_symmetry.space_group_name_H-M   'P 1'
#
loop_
_entity.id
_entity.type
_entity.pdbx_description
1 polymer ?
#
loop_
_entity_poly.entity_id
_entity_poly.type
_entity_poly.pdbx_seq_one_letter_code
_entity_poly.pdbx_strand_id
1 'polypeptide(L)'
;MEASVELLSDGAQFKKSNYIEARADLLQSSLVHRDKQKQQISVHRIVQDAILATMHVTKKRLMFDQVVRILWANWPSAMPKPSKKPELPQPKSTGGRLHVGRWPVCAAIYPHVLRIHQLWPAILDPSEATRLHFAKLLNEAAWYQKERGRTKDFDGFFETALSICEFSTHPDRDSLLADIYFCLGAIAMDASDFDTSRVHKERSLDLVSKICEELGTV
;
A
#
# COMPACT_ATOMS: atom_id res chain seq x y z
N MET A 1 -3.21 -18.51 -5.60
CA MET A 1 -3.45 -19.67 -4.72
C MET A 1 -2.23 -19.95 -3.87
N GLU A 2 -1.02 -20.00 -4.44
CA GLU A 2 0.24 -20.15 -3.67
C GLU A 2 0.43 -19.07 -2.60
N ALA A 3 0.25 -17.79 -2.94
CA ALA A 3 0.34 -16.69 -1.97
C ALA A 3 -0.70 -16.74 -0.84
N SER A 4 -1.75 -17.57 -0.96
CA SER A 4 -2.78 -17.77 0.07
C SER A 4 -2.46 -18.93 1.01
N VAL A 5 -1.62 -19.87 0.58
CA VAL A 5 -1.23 -21.07 1.33
C VAL A 5 -0.14 -20.75 2.36
N GLU A 6 0.72 -19.78 2.07
CA GLU A 6 1.73 -19.26 3.02
C GLU A 6 1.11 -18.45 4.17
N LEU A 7 -0.14 -17.99 4.06
CA LEU A 7 -0.81 -17.15 5.08
C LEU A 7 -1.27 -17.92 6.33
N LEU A 8 -1.32 -19.26 6.27
CA LEU A 8 -1.97 -20.13 7.26
C LEU A 8 -1.02 -21.15 7.90
N SER A 9 0.30 -20.96 7.77
CA SER A 9 1.33 -21.93 8.17
C SER A 9 1.38 -22.29 9.66
N ASP A 10 0.64 -21.59 10.52
CA ASP A 10 0.64 -21.82 11.97
C ASP A 10 -0.61 -22.53 12.54
N GLY A 11 -1.23 -23.46 11.79
CA GLY A 11 -2.20 -24.34 12.48
C GLY A 11 -2.97 -25.38 11.69
N ALA A 12 -3.02 -25.32 10.36
CA ALA A 12 -3.59 -26.41 9.56
C ALA A 12 -3.07 -26.35 8.13
N GLN A 13 -2.52 -27.46 7.63
CA GLN A 13 -2.15 -27.61 6.23
C GLN A 13 -3.38 -27.28 5.37
N PHE A 14 -3.25 -26.33 4.43
CA PHE A 14 -4.37 -25.92 3.57
C PHE A 14 -4.91 -27.13 2.82
N LYS A 15 -6.14 -27.54 3.13
CA LYS A 15 -6.88 -28.56 2.38
C LYS A 15 -7.97 -27.89 1.57
N LYS A 16 -7.92 -28.08 0.25
CA LYS A 16 -8.91 -27.53 -0.68
C LYS A 16 -10.35 -27.95 -0.31
N SER A 17 -10.54 -29.17 0.20
CA SER A 17 -11.81 -29.67 0.71
C SER A 17 -12.35 -28.79 1.84
N ASN A 18 -11.54 -28.53 2.87
CA ASN A 18 -11.92 -27.72 4.04
C ASN A 18 -12.27 -26.28 3.63
N TYR A 19 -11.53 -25.70 2.68
CA TYR A 19 -11.88 -24.39 2.14
C TYR A 19 -13.24 -24.39 1.42
N ILE A 20 -13.52 -25.43 0.62
CA ILE A 20 -14.79 -25.53 -0.12
C ILE A 20 -15.95 -25.68 0.84
N GLU A 21 -15.82 -26.52 1.86
CA GLU A 21 -16.81 -26.77 2.92
C GLU A 21 -17.08 -25.51 3.73
N ALA A 22 -16.04 -24.92 4.35
CA ALA A 22 -16.20 -23.69 5.13
C ALA A 22 -16.78 -22.53 4.30
N ARG A 23 -16.39 -22.41 3.03
CA ARG A 23 -16.97 -21.40 2.13
C ARG A 23 -18.45 -21.67 1.86
N ALA A 24 -18.85 -22.94 1.69
CA ALA A 24 -20.25 -23.29 1.46
C ALA A 24 -21.10 -22.93 2.68
N ASP A 25 -20.63 -23.23 3.89
CA ASP A 25 -21.34 -22.91 5.14
C ASP A 25 -21.49 -21.40 5.34
N LEU A 26 -20.43 -20.64 5.07
CA LEU A 26 -20.46 -19.17 5.14
C LEU A 26 -21.40 -18.55 4.10
N LEU A 27 -21.50 -19.17 2.91
CA LEU A 27 -22.43 -18.74 1.86
C LEU A 27 -23.89 -19.02 2.27
N GLN A 28 -24.17 -20.20 2.82
CA GLN A 28 -25.51 -20.56 3.31
C GLN A 28 -25.96 -19.62 4.45
N SER A 29 -25.03 -19.20 5.29
CA SER A 29 -25.29 -18.28 6.40
C SER A 29 -25.31 -16.80 6.00
N SER A 30 -25.20 -16.48 4.69
CA SER A 30 -25.12 -15.10 4.17
C SER A 30 -23.99 -14.24 4.76
N LEU A 31 -22.94 -14.87 5.30
CA LEU A 31 -21.78 -14.20 5.90
C LEU A 31 -20.75 -13.79 4.85
N VAL A 32 -20.74 -14.50 3.72
CA VAL A 32 -19.97 -14.15 2.53
C VAL A 32 -20.89 -14.17 1.32
N HIS A 33 -20.59 -13.34 0.33
CA HIS A 33 -21.27 -13.31 -0.96
C HIS A 33 -20.28 -13.60 -2.08
N ARG A 34 -20.67 -14.47 -3.02
CA ARG A 34 -19.82 -14.86 -4.15
C ARG A 34 -20.43 -14.38 -5.46
N ASP A 35 -19.70 -13.51 -6.14
CA ASP A 35 -19.99 -13.11 -7.50
C ASP A 35 -19.27 -14.09 -8.46
N LYS A 36 -20.05 -14.98 -9.10
CA LYS A 36 -19.52 -15.94 -10.07
C LYS A 36 -19.08 -15.29 -11.38
N GLN A 37 -19.67 -14.16 -11.76
CA GLN A 37 -19.31 -13.48 -13.00
C GLN A 37 -17.95 -12.79 -12.85
N LYS A 38 -17.73 -12.10 -11.72
CA LYS A 38 -16.47 -11.41 -11.42
C LYS A 38 -15.41 -12.30 -10.79
N GLN A 39 -15.74 -13.55 -10.46
CA GLN A 39 -14.88 -14.47 -9.70
C GLN A 39 -14.43 -13.87 -8.36
N GLN A 40 -15.32 -13.13 -7.71
CA GLN A 40 -15.03 -12.41 -6.46
C GLN A 40 -15.78 -13.02 -5.28
N ILE A 41 -15.17 -12.94 -4.11
CA ILE A 41 -15.80 -13.26 -2.83
C ILE A 41 -15.73 -11.99 -1.98
N SER A 42 -16.87 -11.58 -1.46
CA SER A 42 -16.99 -10.48 -0.51
C SER A 42 -17.39 -11.04 0.84
N VAL A 43 -16.77 -10.52 1.91
CA VAL A 43 -17.07 -10.90 3.29
C VAL A 43 -17.85 -9.76 3.91
N HIS A 44 -18.96 -10.07 4.61
CA HIS A 44 -19.77 -9.04 5.24
C HIS A 44 -18.96 -8.24 6.27
N ARG A 45 -19.19 -6.92 6.35
CA ARG A 45 -18.39 -6.00 7.19
C ARG A 45 -18.37 -6.43 8.66
N ILE A 46 -19.53 -6.82 9.20
CA ILE A 46 -19.69 -7.30 10.58
C ILE A 46 -18.82 -8.54 10.85
N VAL A 47 -18.70 -9.45 9.89
CA VAL A 47 -17.86 -10.65 10.03
C VAL A 47 -16.39 -10.25 10.08
N GLN A 48 -15.96 -9.33 9.21
CA GLN A 48 -14.60 -8.81 9.25
C GLN A 48 -14.29 -8.14 10.60
N ASP A 49 -15.21 -7.33 11.12
CA ASP A 49 -15.04 -6.66 12.41
C ASP A 49 -15.00 -7.63 13.57
N ALA A 50 -15.87 -8.64 13.60
CA ALA A 50 -15.85 -9.67 14.65
C ALA A 50 -14.53 -10.46 14.65
N ILE A 51 -14.05 -10.85 13.46
CA ILE A 51 -12.77 -11.56 13.33
C ILE A 51 -11.61 -10.66 13.74
N LEU A 52 -11.58 -9.40 13.32
CA LEU A 52 -10.53 -8.47 13.71
C LEU A 52 -10.59 -8.15 15.22
N ALA A 53 -11.77 -8.02 15.82
CA ALA A 53 -11.91 -7.76 17.25
C ALA A 53 -11.35 -8.91 18.10
N THR A 54 -11.55 -10.15 17.66
CA THR A 54 -11.14 -11.37 18.38
C THR A 54 -9.71 -11.82 18.07
N MET A 55 -9.06 -11.24 17.05
CA MET A 55 -7.73 -11.63 16.62
C MET A 55 -6.64 -11.11 17.58
N HIS A 56 -5.74 -12.01 18.00
CA HIS A 56 -4.55 -11.65 18.77
C HIS A 56 -3.65 -10.66 18.03
N VAL A 57 -2.97 -9.79 18.78
CA VAL A 57 -2.08 -8.74 18.24
C VAL A 57 -1.02 -9.29 17.29
N THR A 58 -0.36 -10.40 17.66
CA THR A 58 0.65 -11.04 16.80
C THR A 58 0.08 -11.48 15.46
N LYS A 59 -1.13 -12.05 15.47
CA LYS A 59 -1.83 -12.49 14.25
C LYS A 59 -2.30 -11.30 13.42
N LYS A 60 -2.78 -10.22 14.05
CA LYS A 60 -3.11 -8.96 13.35
C LYS A 60 -1.91 -8.41 12.61
N ARG A 61 -0.75 -8.35 13.27
CA ARG A 61 0.51 -7.87 12.69
C ARG A 61 0.95 -8.73 11.51
N LEU A 62 0.92 -10.05 11.66
CA LEU A 62 1.26 -10.99 10.58
C LEU A 62 0.33 -10.81 9.37
N MET A 63 -0.98 -10.79 9.59
CA MET A 63 -1.97 -10.61 8.53
C MET A 63 -1.81 -9.24 7.85
N PHE A 64 -1.54 -8.18 8.62
CA PHE A 64 -1.31 -6.85 8.07
C PHE A 64 -0.07 -6.83 7.17
N ASP A 65 1.06 -7.37 7.62
CA ASP A 65 2.30 -7.46 6.83
C ASP A 65 2.05 -8.20 5.51
N GLN A 66 1.41 -9.35 5.59
CA GLN A 66 1.12 -10.16 4.41
C GLN A 66 0.19 -9.44 3.43
N VAL A 67 -0.88 -8.82 3.92
CA VAL A 67 -1.80 -8.05 3.06
C VAL A 67 -1.08 -6.88 2.40
N VAL A 68 -0.28 -6.12 3.15
CA VAL A 68 0.52 -5.01 2.59
C VAL A 68 1.46 -5.51 1.50
N ARG A 69 2.17 -6.62 1.71
CA ARG A 69 3.05 -7.22 0.71
C ARG A 69 2.30 -7.67 -0.55
N ILE A 70 1.14 -8.30 -0.39
CA ILE A 70 0.30 -8.74 -1.51
C ILE A 70 -0.21 -7.53 -2.31
N LEU A 71 -0.73 -6.51 -1.62
CA LEU A 71 -1.22 -5.30 -2.25
C LEU A 71 -0.09 -4.59 -2.98
N TRP A 72 1.08 -4.45 -2.36
CA TRP A 72 2.26 -3.85 -2.97
C TRP A 72 2.72 -4.62 -4.21
N ALA A 73 2.92 -5.93 -4.11
CA ALA A 73 3.39 -6.76 -5.22
C ALA A 73 2.46 -6.72 -6.46
N ASN A 74 1.15 -6.50 -6.24
CA ASN A 74 0.16 -6.42 -7.30
C ASN A 74 -0.18 -4.99 -7.72
N TRP A 75 0.25 -3.98 -6.96
CA TRP A 75 0.02 -2.59 -7.31
C TRP A 75 0.80 -2.23 -8.59
N PRO A 76 0.15 -1.65 -9.61
CA PRO A 76 0.81 -1.27 -10.85
C PRO A 76 1.51 0.08 -10.66
N SER A 77 2.74 0.07 -10.16
CA SER A 77 3.46 1.27 -9.75
C SER A 77 3.85 2.17 -10.94
N ALA A 78 3.83 3.48 -10.68
CA ALA A 78 4.26 4.56 -11.56
C ALA A 78 5.53 5.20 -11.04
N MET A 79 6.00 4.82 -9.85
CA MET A 79 7.25 5.31 -9.28
C MET A 79 8.35 5.22 -10.35
N PRO A 80 9.14 6.30 -10.50
CA PRO A 80 10.31 6.24 -11.37
C PRO A 80 11.26 5.16 -10.87
N LYS A 81 12.18 4.73 -11.75
CA LYS A 81 13.26 3.83 -11.34
C LYS A 81 14.02 4.51 -10.19
N PRO A 82 14.15 3.88 -9.01
CA PRO A 82 14.84 4.47 -7.88
C PRO A 82 16.29 4.81 -8.20
N SER A 83 16.80 5.95 -7.69
CA SER A 83 18.20 6.37 -7.85
C SER A 83 19.18 5.42 -7.17
N LYS A 84 18.75 4.75 -6.10
CA LYS A 84 19.49 3.71 -5.38
C LYS A 84 18.79 2.37 -5.56
N LYS A 85 19.55 1.27 -5.62
CA LYS A 85 18.96 -0.07 -5.61
C LYS A 85 18.16 -0.28 -4.32
N PRO A 86 16.85 -0.54 -4.40
CA PRO A 86 16.02 -0.69 -3.21
C PRO A 86 16.30 -2.03 -2.52
N GLU A 87 16.27 -2.03 -1.19
CA GLU A 87 16.35 -3.25 -0.38
C GLU A 87 15.00 -3.96 -0.30
N LEU A 88 13.90 -3.20 -0.29
CA LEU A 88 12.57 -3.79 -0.27
C LEU A 88 12.11 -4.18 -1.69
N PRO A 89 11.37 -5.29 -1.83
CA PRO A 89 10.78 -5.73 -3.08
C PRO A 89 10.04 -4.60 -3.81
N GLN A 90 10.24 -4.54 -5.12
CA GLN A 90 9.56 -3.58 -5.98
C GLN A 90 8.28 -4.21 -6.56
N PRO A 91 7.24 -3.38 -6.78
CA PRO A 91 5.99 -3.82 -7.35
C PRO A 91 6.14 -3.94 -8.87
N LYS A 92 5.07 -4.34 -9.57
CA LYS A 92 5.08 -4.37 -11.04
C LYS A 92 5.17 -2.93 -11.58
N SER A 93 6.23 -2.62 -12.32
CA SER A 93 6.36 -1.33 -13.01
C SER A 93 5.46 -1.31 -14.25
N THR A 94 4.71 -0.22 -14.46
CA THR A 94 3.71 -0.13 -15.53
C THR A 94 3.88 1.07 -16.46
N GLY A 95 5.11 1.46 -16.77
CA GLY A 95 5.36 2.51 -17.78
C GLY A 95 5.40 3.94 -17.26
N GLY A 96 5.51 4.12 -15.94
CA GLY A 96 5.72 5.41 -15.30
C GLY A 96 4.43 6.18 -14.97
N ARG A 97 4.61 7.40 -14.49
CA ARG A 97 3.52 8.32 -14.10
C ARG A 97 2.67 8.69 -15.32
N LEU A 98 1.37 8.90 -15.09
CA LEU A 98 0.35 9.27 -16.07
C LEU A 98 -0.03 8.18 -17.09
N HIS A 99 0.50 6.96 -16.95
CA HIS A 99 0.10 5.86 -17.82
C HIS A 99 -1.30 5.33 -17.46
N VAL A 100 -2.33 5.75 -18.19
CA VAL A 100 -3.73 5.41 -17.92
C VAL A 100 -4.06 3.90 -17.96
N GLY A 101 -3.24 3.09 -18.62
CA GLY A 101 -3.43 1.64 -18.72
C GLY A 101 -3.40 0.92 -17.35
N ARG A 102 -2.80 1.52 -16.32
CA ARG A 102 -2.78 0.96 -14.95
C ARG A 102 -4.09 1.18 -14.18
N TRP A 103 -4.92 2.14 -14.60
CA TRP A 103 -6.05 2.62 -13.80
C TRP A 103 -7.09 1.55 -13.44
N PRO A 104 -7.47 0.61 -14.32
CA PRO A 104 -8.41 -0.45 -13.95
C PRO A 104 -7.91 -1.31 -12.79
N VAL A 105 -6.60 -1.61 -12.76
CA VAL A 105 -5.98 -2.40 -11.69
C VAL A 105 -5.87 -1.57 -10.41
N CYS A 106 -5.45 -0.30 -10.49
CA CYS A 106 -5.49 0.61 -9.34
C CYS A 106 -6.89 0.72 -8.74
N ALA A 107 -7.92 0.88 -9.57
CA ALA A 107 -9.31 0.98 -9.13
C ALA A 107 -9.80 -0.29 -8.39
N ALA A 108 -9.34 -1.47 -8.82
CA ALA A 108 -9.65 -2.73 -8.15
C ALA A 108 -8.92 -2.87 -6.80
N ILE A 109 -7.68 -2.39 -6.69
CA ILE A 109 -6.86 -2.53 -5.48
C ILE A 109 -7.13 -1.41 -4.45
N TYR A 110 -7.45 -0.20 -4.88
CA TYR A 110 -7.58 1.00 -4.03
C TYR A 110 -8.51 0.81 -2.81
N PRO A 111 -9.71 0.19 -2.92
CA PRO A 111 -10.57 -0.02 -1.76
C PRO A 111 -9.91 -0.86 -0.65
N HIS A 112 -9.00 -1.77 -1.02
CA HIS A 112 -8.23 -2.55 -0.06
C HIS A 112 -7.15 -1.73 0.62
N VAL A 113 -6.49 -0.81 -0.09
CA VAL A 113 -5.51 0.13 0.48
C VAL A 113 -6.20 1.03 1.50
N LEU A 114 -7.34 1.63 1.12
CA LEU A 114 -8.15 2.46 2.01
C LEU A 114 -8.58 1.68 3.28
N ARG A 115 -9.02 0.43 3.11
CA ARG A 115 -9.43 -0.39 4.25
C ARG A 115 -8.27 -0.68 5.22
N ILE A 116 -7.09 -0.96 4.69
CA ILE A 116 -5.90 -1.23 5.49
C ILE A 116 -5.39 0.04 6.18
N HIS A 117 -5.51 1.20 5.53
CA HIS A 117 -5.23 2.50 6.14
C HIS A 117 -6.16 2.84 7.30
N GLN A 118 -7.46 2.57 7.19
CA GLN A 118 -8.38 2.70 8.32
C GLN A 118 -8.03 1.78 9.50
N LEU A 119 -7.40 0.63 9.23
CA LEU A 119 -6.99 -0.33 10.25
C LEU A 119 -5.64 0.00 10.87
N TRP A 120 -4.80 0.81 10.21
CA TRP A 120 -3.45 1.15 10.61
C TRP A 120 -3.32 1.59 12.08
N PRO A 121 -4.18 2.48 12.64
CA PRO A 121 -4.05 2.90 14.03
C PRO A 121 -4.18 1.77 15.05
N ALA A 122 -4.82 0.66 14.69
CA ALA A 122 -5.01 -0.50 15.55
C ALA A 122 -3.90 -1.57 15.40
N ILE A 123 -2.93 -1.35 14.51
CA ILE A 123 -1.82 -2.27 14.27
C ILE A 123 -0.63 -1.86 15.14
N LEU A 124 -0.36 -2.65 16.18
CA LEU A 124 0.72 -2.39 17.12
C LEU A 124 2.05 -2.98 16.64
N ASP A 125 3.10 -2.15 16.70
CA ASP A 125 4.51 -2.43 16.37
C ASP A 125 4.75 -3.28 15.11
N PRO A 126 4.22 -2.89 13.93
CA PRO A 126 4.60 -3.52 12.67
C PRO A 126 6.10 -3.41 12.42
N SER A 127 6.68 -4.42 11.77
CA SER A 127 8.11 -4.42 11.44
C SER A 127 8.47 -3.19 10.59
N GLU A 128 9.71 -2.69 10.69
CA GLU A 128 10.13 -1.52 9.90
C GLU A 128 9.92 -1.72 8.40
N ALA A 129 10.27 -2.91 7.88
CA ALA A 129 10.02 -3.28 6.49
C ALA A 129 8.53 -3.20 6.12
N THR A 130 7.63 -3.65 7.00
CA THR A 130 6.18 -3.58 6.81
C THR A 130 5.71 -2.13 6.75
N ARG A 131 6.19 -1.29 7.68
CA ARG A 131 5.84 0.15 7.72
C ARG A 131 6.24 0.83 6.42
N LEU A 132 7.47 0.58 5.93
CA LEU A 132 7.97 1.19 4.70
C LEU A 132 7.25 0.70 3.45
N HIS A 133 6.92 -0.61 3.36
CA HIS A 133 6.06 -1.10 2.29
C HIS A 133 4.69 -0.41 2.30
N PHE A 134 4.12 -0.23 3.49
CA PHE A 134 2.83 0.41 3.63
C PHE A 134 2.89 1.89 3.21
N ALA A 135 3.91 2.63 3.64
CA ALA A 135 4.13 4.02 3.21
C ALA A 135 4.33 4.13 1.69
N LYS A 136 5.08 3.21 1.06
CA LYS A 136 5.22 3.14 -0.41
C LYS A 136 3.86 2.94 -1.09
N LEU A 137 3.04 2.02 -0.58
CA LEU A 137 1.70 1.74 -1.09
C LEU A 137 0.75 2.94 -0.95
N LEU A 138 0.79 3.64 0.18
CA LEU A 138 -0.02 4.84 0.44
C LEU A 138 0.36 5.98 -0.52
N ASN A 139 1.65 6.24 -0.70
CA ASN A 139 2.13 7.26 -1.64
C ASN A 139 1.67 6.97 -3.08
N GLU A 140 1.78 5.72 -3.53
CA GLU A 140 1.33 5.28 -4.85
C GLU A 140 -0.20 5.33 -5.02
N ALA A 141 -0.97 5.01 -3.97
CA ALA A 141 -2.41 5.10 -3.97
C ALA A 141 -2.89 6.56 -4.00
N ALA A 142 -2.22 7.46 -3.27
CA ALA A 142 -2.49 8.89 -3.30
C ALA A 142 -2.14 9.50 -4.67
N TRP A 143 -1.01 9.10 -5.25
CA TRP A 143 -0.64 9.50 -6.61
C TRP A 143 -1.69 9.08 -7.64
N TYR A 144 -2.19 7.85 -7.55
CA TYR A 144 -3.30 7.40 -8.41
C TYR A 144 -4.54 8.30 -8.29
N GLN A 145 -4.91 8.74 -7.08
CA GLN A 145 -6.04 9.68 -6.92
C GLN A 145 -5.77 11.04 -7.55
N LYS A 146 -4.53 11.54 -7.43
CA LYS A 146 -4.08 12.75 -8.13
C LYS A 146 -4.24 12.60 -9.65
N GLU A 147 -3.79 11.49 -10.23
CA GLU A 147 -3.95 11.22 -11.67
C GLU A 147 -5.41 11.20 -12.11
N ARG A 148 -6.33 10.85 -11.21
CA ARG A 148 -7.77 10.87 -11.43
C ARG A 148 -8.42 12.24 -11.23
N GLY A 149 -7.63 13.29 -11.01
CA GLY A 149 -8.10 14.65 -10.75
C GLY A 149 -8.68 14.83 -9.34
N ARG A 150 -8.48 13.87 -8.43
CA ARG A 150 -8.88 13.99 -7.02
C ARG A 150 -7.70 14.53 -6.22
N THR A 151 -7.54 15.84 -6.28
CA THR A 151 -6.41 16.55 -5.65
C THR A 151 -6.70 17.03 -4.22
N LYS A 152 -7.91 16.76 -3.71
CA LYS A 152 -8.34 17.08 -2.36
C LYS A 152 -8.66 15.78 -1.62
N ASP A 153 -8.26 15.72 -0.36
CA ASP A 153 -8.58 14.64 0.59
C ASP A 153 -8.06 13.26 0.15
N PHE A 154 -6.74 13.06 0.17
CA PHE A 154 -6.06 11.77 -0.08
C PHE A 154 -6.24 10.76 1.07
N ASP A 155 -7.38 10.79 1.75
CA ASP A 155 -7.71 9.90 2.87
C ASP A 155 -6.66 9.91 4.02
N GLY A 156 -5.80 10.92 4.14
CA GLY A 156 -4.71 10.95 5.13
C GLY A 156 -3.47 10.11 4.76
N PHE A 157 -3.36 9.69 3.49
CA PHE A 157 -2.31 8.78 3.02
C PHE A 157 -0.92 9.42 3.08
N PHE A 158 -0.77 10.68 2.67
CA PHE A 158 0.54 11.36 2.71
C PHE A 158 1.00 11.61 4.14
N GLU A 159 0.09 12.02 5.02
CA GLU A 159 0.36 12.26 6.44
C GLU A 159 0.85 10.97 7.12
N THR A 160 0.19 9.86 6.82
CA THR A 160 0.58 8.55 7.37
C THR A 160 1.92 8.09 6.80
N ALA A 161 2.15 8.26 5.49
CA ALA A 161 3.41 7.89 4.85
C ALA A 161 4.59 8.74 5.36
N LEU A 162 4.40 10.05 5.53
CA LEU A 162 5.38 10.97 6.12
C LEU A 162 5.71 10.58 7.55
N SER A 163 4.69 10.36 8.40
CA SER A 163 4.89 9.94 9.79
C SER A 163 5.69 8.63 9.87
N ILE A 164 5.43 7.66 8.98
CA ILE A 164 6.23 6.43 8.92
C ILE A 164 7.70 6.73 8.55
N CYS A 165 7.93 7.61 7.58
CA CYS A 165 9.29 8.00 7.17
C CYS A 165 10.03 8.72 8.29
N GLU A 166 9.40 9.63 9.02
CA GLU A 166 10.01 10.39 10.13
C GLU A 166 10.62 9.50 11.22
N PHE A 167 9.94 8.39 11.54
CA PHE A 167 10.39 7.44 12.58
C PHE A 167 11.15 6.23 12.04
N SER A 168 11.52 6.21 10.75
CA SER A 168 12.25 5.10 10.17
C SER A 168 13.74 5.39 10.03
N THR A 169 14.53 4.33 10.17
CA THR A 169 15.96 4.27 9.88
C THR A 169 16.27 3.40 8.66
N HIS A 170 15.24 2.91 7.96
CA HIS A 170 15.40 1.97 6.86
C HIS A 170 16.19 2.58 5.69
N PRO A 171 17.09 1.84 5.04
CA PRO A 171 17.89 2.32 3.90
C PRO A 171 17.12 2.81 2.66
N ASP A 172 15.82 2.49 2.56
CA ASP A 172 14.92 2.88 1.47
C ASP A 172 14.14 4.16 1.79
N ARG A 173 14.22 4.66 3.04
CA ARG A 173 13.43 5.78 3.55
C ARG A 173 13.63 7.04 2.71
N ASP A 174 14.87 7.43 2.46
CA ASP A 174 15.15 8.71 1.80
C ASP A 174 14.67 8.72 0.34
N SER A 175 14.73 7.57 -0.35
CA SER A 175 14.18 7.42 -1.69
C SER A 175 12.65 7.57 -1.69
N LEU A 176 11.97 7.01 -0.69
CA LEU A 176 10.53 7.18 -0.54
C LEU A 176 10.15 8.61 -0.15
N LEU A 177 10.88 9.22 0.78
CA LEU A 177 10.61 10.57 1.25
C LEU A 177 10.78 11.60 0.11
N ALA A 178 11.79 11.41 -0.74
CA ALA A 178 11.96 12.21 -1.95
C ALA A 178 10.75 12.10 -2.89
N ASP A 179 10.22 10.89 -3.08
CA ASP A 179 9.06 10.66 -3.94
C ASP A 179 7.76 11.23 -3.37
N ILE A 180 7.58 11.14 -2.03
CA ILE A 180 6.46 11.79 -1.33
C ILE A 180 6.50 13.30 -1.53
N TYR A 181 7.66 13.93 -1.31
CA TYR A 181 7.81 15.37 -1.52
C TYR A 181 7.61 15.76 -2.99
N PHE A 182 8.05 14.94 -3.94
CA PHE A 182 7.72 15.17 -5.35
C PHE A 182 6.20 15.18 -5.58
N CYS A 183 5.49 14.19 -5.04
CA CYS A 183 4.03 14.07 -5.16
C CYS A 183 3.32 15.29 -4.55
N LEU A 184 3.67 15.68 -3.32
CA LEU A 184 3.12 16.85 -2.65
C LEU A 184 3.40 18.14 -3.43
N GLY A 185 4.61 18.30 -3.96
CA GLY A 185 4.99 19.45 -4.78
C GLY A 185 4.18 19.53 -6.08
N ALA A 186 3.87 18.39 -6.71
CA ALA A 186 3.01 18.33 -7.90
C ALA A 186 1.54 18.64 -7.56
N ILE A 187 1.03 18.19 -6.43
CA ILE A 187 -0.32 18.49 -5.96
C ILE A 187 -0.48 19.98 -5.64
N ALA A 188 0.48 20.57 -4.93
CA ALA A 188 0.48 21.99 -4.61
C ALA A 188 0.53 22.86 -5.89
N MET A 189 1.29 22.42 -6.89
CA MET A 189 1.31 23.06 -8.21
C MET A 189 -0.06 23.04 -8.89
N ASP A 190 -0.75 21.89 -8.89
CA ASP A 190 -2.11 21.79 -9.44
C ASP A 190 -3.12 22.65 -8.66
N ALA A 191 -2.86 22.92 -7.38
CA ALA A 191 -3.67 23.79 -6.52
C ALA A 191 -3.30 25.28 -6.62
N SER A 192 -2.34 25.66 -7.48
CA SER A 192 -1.77 27.02 -7.57
C SER A 192 -1.12 27.53 -6.27
N ASP A 193 -0.74 26.62 -5.36
CA ASP A 193 0.08 26.93 -4.19
C ASP A 193 1.56 26.78 -4.56
N PHE A 194 2.09 27.81 -5.22
CA PHE A 194 3.45 27.78 -5.76
C PHE A 194 4.53 27.78 -4.69
N ASP A 195 4.27 28.41 -3.53
CA ASP A 195 5.22 28.44 -2.43
C ASP A 195 5.38 27.06 -1.81
N THR A 196 4.27 26.37 -1.49
CA THR A 196 4.31 24.99 -0.99
C THR A 196 4.89 24.04 -2.05
N SER A 197 4.54 24.26 -3.33
CA SER A 197 5.11 23.47 -4.43
C SER A 197 6.63 23.57 -4.50
N ARG A 198 7.17 24.79 -4.40
CA ARG A 198 8.62 25.04 -4.41
C ARG A 198 9.30 24.33 -3.24
N VAL A 199 8.81 24.54 -2.01
CA VAL A 199 9.41 23.97 -0.80
C VAL A 199 9.48 22.44 -0.87
N HIS A 200 8.40 21.79 -1.34
CA HIS A 200 8.42 20.33 -1.47
C HIS A 200 9.36 19.85 -2.57
N LYS A 201 9.44 20.54 -3.72
CA LYS A 201 10.36 20.17 -4.79
C LYS A 201 11.82 20.35 -4.40
N GLU A 202 12.15 21.40 -3.66
CA GLU A 202 13.50 21.60 -3.09
C GLU A 202 13.87 20.43 -2.16
N ARG A 203 12.99 20.07 -1.21
CA ARG A 203 13.23 18.92 -0.31
C ARG A 203 13.40 17.59 -1.05
N SER A 204 12.62 17.38 -2.11
CA SER A 204 12.75 16.20 -2.98
C SER A 204 14.12 16.18 -3.67
N LEU A 205 14.54 17.31 -4.24
CA LEU A 205 15.82 17.45 -4.92
C LEU A 205 17.01 17.26 -3.96
N ASP A 206 16.97 17.85 -2.78
CA ASP A 206 18.04 17.74 -1.77
C ASP A 206 18.28 16.27 -1.38
N LEU A 207 17.21 15.51 -1.16
CA LEU A 207 17.29 14.08 -0.85
C LEU A 207 17.89 13.29 -2.01
N VAL A 208 17.45 13.56 -3.25
CA VAL A 208 17.99 12.88 -4.43
C VAL A 208 19.45 13.23 -4.66
N SER A 209 19.86 14.49 -4.49
CA SER A 209 21.25 14.93 -4.61
C SER A 209 22.13 14.18 -3.62
N LYS A 210 21.73 14.14 -2.36
CA LYS A 210 22.45 13.42 -1.31
C LYS A 210 22.60 11.93 -1.63
N ILE A 211 21.55 11.28 -2.11
CA ILE A 211 21.61 9.86 -2.54
C ILE A 211 22.62 9.68 -3.68
N CYS A 212 22.62 10.59 -4.67
CA CYS A 212 23.57 10.53 -5.79
C CYS A 212 25.02 10.74 -5.36
N GLU A 213 25.27 11.66 -4.41
CA GLU A 213 26.59 11.90 -3.83
C GLU A 213 27.10 10.65 -3.07
N GLU A 214 26.25 10.03 -2.24
CA GLU A 214 26.57 8.79 -1.54
C GLU A 214 26.89 7.61 -2.48
N LEU A 215 26.33 7.62 -3.68
CA LEU A 215 26.57 6.61 -4.72
C LEU A 215 27.76 6.94 -5.63
N GLY A 216 28.36 8.13 -5.53
CA GLY A 216 29.46 8.58 -6.39
C GLY A 216 29.06 8.80 -7.85
N THR A 217 27.78 9.13 -8.11
CA THR A 217 27.25 9.37 -9.47
C THR A 217 27.21 10.86 -9.85
N VAL A 218 27.93 11.71 -9.11
CA VAL A 218 28.04 13.17 -9.30
C VAL A 218 29.47 13.53 -9.68
#